data_AF-A0AB36L5X3-F1
#
_entry.id   AF-A0AB36L5X3-F1
#
_cell.length_a   1.000
_cell.length_b   1.000
_cell.length_c   1.000
_cell.angle_alpha   90.00
_cell.angle_beta   90.00
_cell.angle_gamma   90.00
#
_symmetry.space_group_name_H-M   'P 1'
#
loop_
_entity.id
_entity.type
_entity.pdbx_description
1 polymer ?
#
loop_
_entity_poly.entity_id
_entity_poly.type
_entity_poly.pdbx_seq_one_letter_code
_entity_poly.pdbx_strand_id
1 'polypeptide(L)'
;MRLASRFGLTHSIRQERPLTNDELVKVVPSVFSEEKHNSRSDRYTYIPTITLLDKLREEGFQPFFACQSRVRDEDKRGHTKHMVRLRREGANKGTEVPEIILLNSHDGSSSYQMIPGMFRFVCTNGLVCGTSFGEIRVPHKGDIVGRVIEGAYE
;
A
#
# COMPACT_ATOMS: atom_id res chain seq x y z
N MET A 1 -15.63 8.03 1.10
CA MET A 1 -14.28 8.60 1.32
C MET A 1 -13.60 8.86 -0.03
N ARG A 2 -12.80 9.92 -0.18
CA ARG A 2 -11.92 10.13 -1.34
C ARG A 2 -10.49 9.89 -0.87
N LEU A 3 -9.81 8.87 -1.40
CA LEU A 3 -8.39 8.68 -1.14
C LEU A 3 -7.65 9.95 -1.55
N ALA A 4 -6.78 10.47 -0.68
CA ALA A 4 -5.97 11.66 -0.97
C ALA A 4 -5.06 11.45 -2.20
N SER A 5 -4.82 10.18 -2.55
CA SER A 5 -3.99 9.74 -3.65
C SER A 5 -4.82 9.27 -4.84
N ARG A 6 -4.65 9.93 -6.00
CA ARG A 6 -5.17 9.43 -7.29
C ARG A 6 -4.14 8.52 -7.93
N PHE A 7 -4.54 7.31 -8.26
CA PHE A 7 -3.79 6.43 -9.13
C PHE A 7 -4.28 6.67 -10.56
N GLY A 8 -3.36 7.08 -11.44
CA GLY A 8 -3.64 7.33 -12.86
C GLY A 8 -3.69 6.00 -13.62
N LEU A 9 -2.85 5.88 -14.65
CA LEU A 9 -2.57 4.58 -15.24
C LEU A 9 -1.78 3.71 -14.24
N THR A 10 -2.27 2.50 -13.99
CA THR A 10 -1.65 1.57 -13.04
C THR A 10 -1.37 0.22 -13.66
N HIS A 11 -0.32 -0.43 -13.17
CA HIS A 11 -0.24 -1.88 -13.18
C HIS A 11 -1.00 -2.40 -11.96
N SER A 12 -1.96 -3.29 -12.15
CA SER A 12 -2.79 -3.81 -11.05
C SER A 12 -3.04 -5.30 -11.19
N ILE A 13 -3.21 -5.96 -10.04
CA ILE A 13 -3.64 -7.34 -9.95
C ILE A 13 -4.68 -7.46 -8.84
N ARG A 14 -5.68 -8.31 -9.09
CA ARG A 14 -6.70 -8.68 -8.11
C ARG A 14 -6.91 -10.18 -8.19
N GLN A 15 -7.01 -10.84 -7.04
CA GLN A 15 -7.38 -12.24 -6.96
C GLN A 15 -8.45 -12.45 -5.88
N GLU A 16 -9.17 -13.57 -5.97
CA GLU A 16 -10.05 -14.04 -4.89
C GLU A 16 -9.34 -14.85 -3.81
N ARG A 17 -8.06 -15.15 -4.05
CA ARG A 17 -7.13 -15.77 -3.09
C ARG A 17 -6.03 -14.77 -2.72
N PRO A 18 -5.29 -15.01 -1.63
CA PRO A 18 -4.06 -14.27 -1.35
C PRO A 18 -3.10 -14.22 -2.55
N LEU A 19 -2.50 -13.05 -2.75
CA LEU A 19 -1.43 -12.80 -3.73
C LEU A 19 -0.10 -13.29 -3.20
N THR A 20 0.64 -14.00 -4.05
CA THR A 20 2.00 -14.47 -3.75
C THR A 20 3.03 -13.35 -3.93
N ASN A 21 4.21 -13.50 -3.34
CA ASN A 21 5.30 -12.55 -3.55
C ASN A 21 5.71 -12.48 -5.03
N ASP A 22 5.74 -13.61 -5.75
CA ASP A 22 6.06 -13.63 -7.18
C ASP A 22 5.07 -12.81 -8.02
N GLU A 23 3.78 -12.84 -7.67
CA GLU A 23 2.75 -12.00 -8.30
C GLU A 23 2.94 -10.53 -7.95
N LEU A 24 3.24 -10.23 -6.69
CA LEU A 24 3.47 -8.86 -6.24
C LEU A 24 4.74 -8.25 -6.86
N VAL A 25 5.85 -8.98 -6.95
CA VAL A 25 7.10 -8.50 -7.58
C VAL A 25 6.87 -8.10 -9.04
N LYS A 26 6.02 -8.84 -9.76
CA LYS A 26 5.72 -8.54 -11.18
C LYS A 26 4.87 -7.28 -11.36
N VAL A 27 3.96 -6.99 -10.43
CA VAL A 27 2.93 -5.96 -10.60
C VAL A 27 3.22 -4.71 -9.79
N VAL A 28 3.74 -4.88 -8.58
CA VAL A 28 4.10 -3.83 -7.63
C VAL A 28 5.55 -3.99 -7.14
N PRO A 29 6.56 -4.05 -8.05
CA PRO A 29 7.97 -4.20 -7.66
C PRO A 29 8.42 -3.18 -6.61
N SER A 30 7.78 -2.00 -6.56
CA SER A 30 8.13 -0.97 -5.60
C SER A 30 7.94 -1.35 -4.13
N VAL A 31 7.04 -2.30 -3.84
CA VAL A 31 6.88 -2.84 -2.48
C VAL A 31 8.17 -3.48 -1.96
N PHE A 32 9.00 -4.01 -2.86
CA PHE A 32 10.20 -4.79 -2.56
C PHE A 32 11.50 -3.99 -2.68
N SER A 33 11.44 -2.71 -3.07
CA SER A 33 12.64 -1.90 -3.17
C SER A 33 13.23 -1.66 -1.79
N GLU A 34 14.50 -2.00 -1.61
CA GLU A 34 15.20 -1.96 -0.31
C GLU A 34 15.59 -0.54 0.12
N GLU A 35 15.53 0.43 -0.80
CA GLU A 35 15.95 1.80 -0.55
C GLU A 35 15.02 2.86 -1.19
N LYS A 36 15.22 4.12 -0.78
CA LYS A 36 14.59 5.28 -1.40
C LYS A 36 15.22 5.57 -2.76
N HIS A 37 14.46 6.19 -3.67
CA HIS A 37 15.00 6.63 -4.95
C HIS A 37 16.15 7.65 -4.76
N ASN A 38 17.19 7.59 -5.59
CA ASN A 38 18.38 8.47 -5.49
C ASN A 38 18.06 9.98 -5.49
N SER A 39 16.97 10.39 -6.11
CA SER A 39 16.45 11.77 -6.08
C SER A 39 16.00 12.25 -4.69
N ARG A 40 16.01 11.38 -3.66
CA ARG A 40 15.59 11.69 -2.28
C ARG A 40 16.80 11.99 -1.41
N SER A 41 16.80 13.17 -0.79
CA SER A 41 17.83 13.58 0.17
C SER A 41 17.84 12.75 1.45
N ASP A 42 18.87 12.90 2.27
CA ASP A 42 19.03 12.22 3.58
C ASP A 42 17.94 12.56 4.59
N ARG A 43 17.25 13.69 4.39
CA ARG A 43 16.08 14.06 5.20
C ARG A 43 14.86 13.18 4.94
N TYR A 44 14.85 12.41 3.85
CA TYR A 44 13.78 11.48 3.52
C TYR A 44 14.00 10.16 4.24
N THR A 45 13.06 9.81 5.11
CA THR A 45 13.08 8.55 5.85
C THR A 45 12.38 7.46 5.03
N TYR A 46 13.14 6.42 4.67
CA TYR A 46 12.61 5.26 3.97
C TYR A 46 11.77 4.40 4.93
N ILE A 47 10.61 3.94 4.44
CA ILE A 47 9.68 3.08 5.19
C ILE A 47 9.49 1.82 4.35
N PRO A 48 10.04 0.65 4.76
CA PRO A 48 9.98 -0.57 3.96
C PRO A 48 8.57 -1.14 3.92
N THR A 49 7.94 -1.12 2.74
CA THR A 49 6.58 -1.63 2.58
C THR A 49 6.51 -3.14 2.78
N ILE A 50 7.49 -3.89 2.25
CA ILE A 50 7.51 -5.36 2.39
C ILE A 50 7.58 -5.80 3.85
N THR A 51 8.40 -5.15 4.69
CA THR A 51 8.48 -5.45 6.13
C THR A 51 7.13 -5.24 6.84
N LEU A 52 6.39 -4.20 6.47
CA LEU A 52 5.07 -3.94 7.05
C LEU A 52 4.02 -4.92 6.52
N LEU A 53 4.10 -5.27 5.24
CA LEU A 53 3.25 -6.29 4.64
C LEU A 53 3.44 -7.66 5.31
N ASP A 54 4.69 -8.06 5.58
CA ASP A 54 4.97 -9.34 6.23
C ASP A 54 4.48 -9.39 7.68
N LYS A 55 4.65 -8.30 8.45
CA LYS A 55 4.03 -8.18 9.78
C LYS A 55 2.51 -8.30 9.74
N LEU A 56 1.86 -7.66 8.76
CA LEU A 56 0.41 -7.78 8.60
C LEU A 56 -0.03 -9.20 8.22
N ARG A 57 0.79 -9.93 7.45
CA ARG A 57 0.53 -11.35 7.14
C ARG A 57 0.61 -12.22 8.38
N GLU A 58 1.56 -11.97 9.28
CA GLU A 58 1.66 -12.65 10.58
C GLU A 58 0.39 -12.44 11.42
N GLU A 59 -0.20 -11.24 11.35
CA GLU A 59 -1.50 -10.91 11.98
C GLU A 59 -2.72 -11.45 11.21
N GLY A 60 -2.51 -12.24 10.15
CA GLY A 60 -3.56 -12.89 9.36
C GLY A 60 -4.19 -12.01 8.26
N PHE A 61 -3.60 -10.84 7.96
CA PHE A 61 -4.01 -10.00 6.83
C PHE A 61 -3.24 -10.35 5.58
N GLN A 62 -3.96 -10.84 4.57
CA GLN A 62 -3.39 -11.29 3.31
C GLN A 62 -3.70 -10.31 2.17
N PRO A 63 -2.79 -10.10 1.21
CA PRO A 63 -3.01 -9.19 0.08
C PRO A 63 -3.94 -9.81 -0.97
N PHE A 64 -5.01 -9.13 -1.36
CA PHE A 64 -5.94 -9.58 -2.42
C PHE A 64 -5.96 -8.66 -3.65
N PHE A 65 -5.41 -7.46 -3.50
CA PHE A 65 -5.24 -6.51 -4.58
C PHE A 65 -3.95 -5.74 -4.38
N ALA A 66 -3.24 -5.47 -5.46
CA ALA A 66 -2.12 -4.57 -5.47
C ALA A 66 -2.09 -3.77 -6.76
N CYS A 67 -1.68 -2.51 -6.67
CA CYS A 67 -1.39 -1.72 -7.86
C CYS A 67 -0.25 -0.73 -7.60
N GLN A 68 0.44 -0.34 -8.67
CA GLN A 68 1.39 0.77 -8.61
C GLN A 68 1.20 1.71 -9.79
N SER A 69 1.65 2.94 -9.60
CA SER A 69 1.55 3.99 -10.61
C SER A 69 2.52 3.69 -11.75
N ARG A 70 2.05 3.77 -12.99
CA ARG A 70 2.94 3.66 -14.15
C ARG A 70 3.70 4.96 -14.32
N VAL A 71 5.01 4.86 -14.44
CA VAL A 71 5.91 5.98 -14.74
C VAL A 71 6.52 5.81 -16.13
N ARG A 72 6.87 6.94 -16.75
CA ARG A 72 7.61 6.96 -18.02
C ARG A 72 9.11 6.78 -17.81
N ASP A 73 9.60 7.24 -16.67
CA ASP A 73 10.98 7.17 -16.23
C ASP A 73 11.24 5.80 -15.59
N GLU A 74 12.10 4.99 -16.21
CA GLU A 74 12.35 3.61 -15.78
C GLU A 74 13.05 3.55 -14.42
N ASP A 75 13.91 4.53 -14.11
CA ASP A 75 14.63 4.61 -12.84
C ASP A 75 13.66 4.76 -11.66
N LYS A 76 12.51 5.37 -11.90
CA LYS A 76 11.46 5.53 -10.87
C LYS A 76 10.58 4.31 -10.71
N ARG A 77 10.61 3.34 -11.62
CA ARG A 77 9.66 2.21 -11.66
C ARG A 77 9.66 1.37 -10.38
N GLY A 78 10.83 1.24 -9.74
CA GLY A 78 10.99 0.59 -8.44
C GLY A 78 10.58 1.46 -7.24
N HIS A 79 10.37 2.75 -7.38
CA HIS A 79 10.13 3.64 -6.22
C HIS A 79 8.78 4.37 -6.28
N THR A 80 7.99 4.09 -7.31
CA THR A 80 6.71 4.75 -7.51
C THR A 80 5.72 4.45 -6.39
N LYS A 81 4.73 5.32 -6.30
CA LYS A 81 3.57 5.10 -5.46
C LYS A 81 2.85 3.79 -5.77
N HIS A 82 2.63 3.00 -4.74
CA HIS A 82 1.96 1.71 -4.78
C HIS A 82 0.89 1.60 -3.69
N MET A 83 -0.07 0.70 -3.94
CA MET A 83 -1.18 0.35 -3.07
C MET A 83 -1.24 -1.16 -2.91
N VAL A 84 -1.46 -1.62 -1.69
CA VAL A 84 -1.80 -3.01 -1.38
C VAL A 84 -3.06 -3.02 -0.53
N ARG A 85 -4.04 -3.83 -0.89
CA ARG A 85 -5.28 -4.01 -0.11
C ARG A 85 -5.27 -5.39 0.50
N LEU A 86 -5.35 -5.42 1.82
CA LEU A 86 -5.33 -6.64 2.60
C LEU A 86 -6.69 -6.94 3.21
N ARG A 87 -6.96 -8.23 3.37
CA ARG A 87 -8.15 -8.75 4.05
C ARG A 87 -7.70 -9.81 5.04
N ARG A 88 -8.45 -9.99 6.12
CA ARG A 88 -8.23 -11.13 7.00
C ARG A 88 -8.57 -12.42 6.25
N GLU A 89 -7.76 -13.45 6.42
CA GLU A 89 -8.06 -14.76 5.85
C GLU A 89 -9.41 -15.29 6.37
N GLY A 90 -10.24 -15.84 5.47
CA GLY A 90 -11.61 -16.26 5.80
C GLY A 90 -12.66 -15.14 5.88
N ALA A 91 -12.30 -13.87 5.61
CA ALA A 91 -13.29 -12.79 5.57
C ALA A 91 -14.34 -12.99 4.46
N ASN A 92 -15.59 -12.63 4.77
CA ASN A 92 -16.75 -12.79 3.88
C ASN A 92 -16.53 -12.13 2.51
N LYS A 93 -16.91 -12.82 1.43
CA LYS A 93 -16.87 -12.34 0.04
C LYS A 93 -18.10 -11.48 -0.32
N GLY A 94 -18.32 -10.42 0.45
CA GLY A 94 -19.42 -9.47 0.23
C GLY A 94 -19.11 -8.41 -0.85
N THR A 95 -20.12 -7.63 -1.21
CA THR A 95 -19.96 -6.44 -2.08
C THR A 95 -19.07 -5.39 -1.41
N GLU A 96 -19.23 -5.22 -0.10
CA GLU A 96 -18.34 -4.45 0.77
C GLU A 96 -17.65 -5.42 1.73
N VAL A 97 -16.33 -5.27 1.84
CA VAL A 97 -15.51 -6.16 2.65
C VAL A 97 -14.62 -5.35 3.60
N PRO A 98 -14.32 -5.87 4.79
CA PRO A 98 -13.35 -5.27 5.68
C PRO A 98 -11.96 -5.42 5.06
N GLU A 99 -11.30 -4.30 4.82
CA GLU A 99 -9.96 -4.25 4.26
C GLU A 99 -9.08 -3.22 4.97
N ILE A 100 -7.78 -3.46 4.89
CA ILE A 100 -6.76 -2.45 5.17
C ILE A 100 -6.16 -2.04 3.83
N ILE A 101 -6.20 -0.74 3.53
CA ILE A 101 -5.51 -0.18 2.37
C ILE A 101 -4.17 0.37 2.83
N LEU A 102 -3.07 -0.20 2.32
CA LEU A 102 -1.73 0.36 2.44
C LEU A 102 -1.41 1.19 1.22
N LEU A 103 -0.86 2.38 1.46
CA LEU A 103 -0.32 3.27 0.44
C LEU A 103 1.08 3.69 0.83
N ASN A 104 2.01 3.65 -0.11
CA ASN A 104 3.36 4.13 0.11
C ASN A 104 4.01 4.55 -1.21
N SER A 105 5.14 5.25 -1.11
CA SER A 105 6.06 5.50 -2.23
C SER A 105 7.48 5.58 -1.70
N HIS A 106 8.47 5.38 -2.56
CA HIS A 106 9.88 5.53 -2.21
C HIS A 106 10.57 6.66 -2.99
N ASP A 107 9.82 7.36 -3.86
CA ASP A 107 10.22 8.56 -4.60
C ASP A 107 9.66 9.86 -3.99
N GLY A 108 8.92 9.76 -2.88
CA GLY A 108 8.31 10.89 -2.18
C GLY A 108 7.06 11.48 -2.86
N SER A 109 6.46 10.77 -3.81
CA SER A 109 5.17 11.14 -4.41
C SER A 109 3.97 10.87 -3.49
N SER A 110 4.17 10.10 -2.43
CA SER A 110 3.17 9.80 -1.41
C SER A 110 3.81 9.58 -0.05
N SER A 111 3.03 9.76 1.02
CA SER A 111 3.39 9.32 2.37
C SER A 111 2.97 7.87 2.57
N TYR A 112 3.49 7.22 3.61
CA TYR A 112 2.92 5.98 4.11
C TYR A 112 1.53 6.25 4.70
N GLN A 113 0.54 5.45 4.31
CA GLN A 113 -0.82 5.50 4.85
C GLN A 113 -1.35 4.08 5.06
N MET A 114 -2.01 3.87 6.20
CA MET A 114 -2.79 2.68 6.50
C MET A 114 -4.24 3.09 6.77
N ILE A 115 -5.17 2.55 6.00
CA ILE A 115 -6.57 2.98 6.03
C ILE A 115 -7.45 1.74 6.20
N PRO A 116 -7.84 1.39 7.44
CA PRO A 116 -8.82 0.34 7.69
C PRO A 116 -10.23 0.83 7.35
N GLY A 117 -11.09 -0.07 6.86
CA GLY A 117 -12.47 0.27 6.54
C GLY A 117 -13.26 -0.84 5.87
N MET A 118 -14.54 -0.55 5.60
CA MET A 118 -15.40 -1.35 4.74
C MET A 118 -15.37 -0.78 3.34
N PHE A 119 -14.85 -1.56 2.41
CA PHE A 119 -14.55 -1.10 1.06
C PHE A 119 -15.16 -2.02 0.01
N ARG A 120 -15.72 -1.41 -1.03
CA ARG A 120 -16.05 -2.07 -2.30
C ARG A 120 -15.04 -1.67 -3.37
N PHE A 121 -14.67 -2.65 -4.18
CA PHE A 121 -13.90 -2.39 -5.38
C PHE A 121 -14.80 -1.74 -6.44
N VAL A 122 -14.34 -0.64 -7.04
CA VAL A 122 -15.07 0.05 -8.11
C VAL A 122 -14.36 -0.09 -9.45
N CYS A 123 -13.03 0.13 -9.49
CA CYS A 123 -12.26 0.08 -10.73
C CYS A 123 -10.83 -0.43 -10.51
N THR A 124 -10.24 -1.02 -11.54
CA THR A 124 -8.88 -1.58 -11.56
C THR A 124 -7.79 -0.54 -11.35
N ASN A 125 -8.09 0.74 -11.59
CA ASN A 125 -7.18 1.86 -11.34
C ASN A 125 -6.97 2.19 -9.84
N GLY A 126 -7.39 1.31 -8.92
CA GLY A 126 -7.30 1.54 -7.48
C GLY A 126 -8.40 2.45 -6.92
N LEU A 127 -9.46 2.73 -7.68
CA LEU A 127 -10.64 3.43 -7.15
C LEU A 127 -11.39 2.51 -6.19
N VAL A 128 -11.56 2.99 -4.96
CA VAL A 128 -12.26 2.32 -3.89
C VAL A 128 -13.37 3.23 -3.36
N CYS A 129 -14.51 2.65 -3.03
CA CYS A 129 -15.62 3.34 -2.41
C CYS A 129 -15.95 2.61 -1.10
N GLY A 130 -16.37 3.35 -0.08
CA GLY A 130 -16.64 2.77 1.23
C GLY A 130 -16.41 3.76 2.38
N THR A 131 -16.42 3.19 3.58
CA THR A 131 -16.33 3.90 4.86
C THR A 131 -15.04 3.47 5.55
N SER A 132 -14.14 4.43 5.80
CA SER A 132 -12.94 4.20 6.61
C SER A 132 -13.29 4.27 8.10
N PHE A 133 -12.63 3.43 8.90
CA PHE A 133 -12.70 3.47 10.36
C PHE A 133 -11.65 4.41 10.97
N GLY A 134 -10.67 4.82 10.18
CA GLY A 134 -9.60 5.73 10.55
C GLY A 134 -8.57 5.80 9.43
N GLU A 135 -7.55 6.65 9.62
CA GLU A 135 -6.37 6.69 8.76
C GLU A 135 -5.15 6.96 9.63
N ILE A 136 -4.15 6.07 9.56
CA ILE A 136 -2.81 6.34 10.07
C ILE A 136 -1.98 6.86 8.90
N ARG A 137 -1.39 8.04 9.08
CA ARG A 137 -0.56 8.67 8.06
C ARG A 137 0.81 9.04 8.62
N VAL A 138 1.84 8.49 8.00
CA VAL A 138 3.23 8.71 8.41
C VAL A 138 4.00 9.40 7.30
N PRO A 139 4.38 10.68 7.46
CA PRO A 139 5.20 11.36 6.48
C PRO A 139 6.63 10.79 6.47
N HIS A 140 7.30 10.78 5.31
CA HIS A 140 8.70 10.36 5.16
C HIS A 140 9.71 11.38 5.70
N LYS A 141 9.45 11.91 6.90
CA LYS A 141 10.30 12.91 7.55
C LYS A 141 10.23 12.73 9.06
N GLY A 142 11.38 12.76 9.71
CA GLY A 142 11.53 12.72 11.16
C GLY A 142 11.80 11.31 11.69
N ASP A 143 11.64 11.13 13.00
CA ASP A 143 11.76 9.84 13.66
C ASP A 143 10.43 9.06 13.49
N ILE A 144 10.51 8.01 12.69
CA ILE A 144 9.35 7.26 12.18
C ILE A 144 9.12 5.97 12.97
N VAL A 145 10.16 5.45 13.63
CA VAL A 145 10.14 4.11 14.21
C VAL A 145 9.07 3.99 15.29
N GLY A 146 8.89 5.02 16.14
CA GLY A 146 7.83 5.04 17.15
C GLY A 146 6.41 5.15 16.57
N ARG A 147 6.21 6.02 15.57
CA ARG A 147 4.87 6.33 15.02
C ARG A 147 4.25 5.20 14.21
N VAL A 148 5.08 4.35 13.59
CA VAL A 148 4.59 3.21 12.80
C VAL A 148 4.11 2.07 13.71
N ILE A 149 4.71 1.92 14.90
CA ILE A 149 4.31 0.92 15.89
C ILE A 149 3.06 1.40 16.65
N GLU A 150 3.06 2.63 17.16
CA GLU A 150 1.89 3.19 17.88
C GLU A 150 0.63 3.23 17.02
N GLY A 151 0.76 3.64 15.75
CA GLY A 151 -0.39 3.68 14.84
C GLY A 151 -0.96 2.30 14.48
N ALA A 152 -0.26 1.19 14.73
CA ALA A 152 -0.80 -0.15 14.47
C ALA A 152 -1.65 -0.70 15.64
N TYR A 153 -1.56 -0.09 16.83
CA TYR A 153 -2.23 -0.54 18.05
C TYR A 153 -3.35 0.39 18.55
N GLU A 154 -3.54 1.57 17.93
CA GLU A 154 -4.69 2.48 18.15
C GLU A 154 -5.76 2.33 17.05
#